data_AF-A0AAV7MLT2-F1
#
_entry.id   AF-A0AAV7MLT2-F1
#
_cell.length_a   1.000
_cell.length_b   1.000
_cell.length_c   1.000
_cell.angle_alpha   90.00
_cell.angle_beta   90.00
_cell.angle_gamma   90.00
#
_symmetry.space_group_name_H-M   'P 1'
#
loop_
_entity.id
_entity.type
_entity.pdbx_description
1 polymer ?
#
loop_
_entity_poly.entity_id
_entity_poly.type
_entity_poly.pdbx_seq_one_letter_code
_entity_poly.pdbx_strand_id
1 'polypeptide(L)'
;MASYSGRGSRVSLWEPRCSAGLLEAVDDAEGLYVAVERCPLCNSTRRRLTCAKCVQKGDFVYFDVRDTERFSDKKERLTLIKSEWAEFQTQVIKGIEGKMIADELKWKIMSCQMRIEQLKETICNGSEAITKDSEKLIKMKEDNQKLYRRAQRHLEKKEKIQRHNRRLGDLVDKRNNDLRTQHAQLADIRRSHILELTSFIFPVAEVKTVIRDPADVSCESDNAMTSSTINKLAEARRTTYLSGRWVCDDHNGDTSISIAGPWISLPSNGDYSAYYNWVEEKKSTQGPDMEHNNSAYTISAALCFATQLVNILSHILDVNLPKKLCNGEFCGDNLNRRKFTRAVNKLNANILYLCFSQHVNLDLLHPLHTLRNLMYLVSPDTESLGRSGPFELSADLEDSMEFVDPGGAGDTDESGDEYVSDEETDLGTDWENLPSPRFCDIPSQPQETLQSESAQLTLPIASSSAGGMISSAAASVTSWLKAYTGHN
;
A
#
# COMPACT_ATOMS: atom_id res chain seq x y z
N MET A 1 -43.90 30.27 -14.36
CA MET A 1 -45.14 29.49 -14.14
C MET A 1 -45.42 29.45 -12.65
N ALA A 2 -46.41 30.21 -12.18
CA ALA A 2 -47.21 29.96 -10.98
C ALA A 2 -48.23 31.11 -10.89
N SER A 3 -49.47 30.79 -11.26
CA SER A 3 -50.64 31.66 -11.23
C SER A 3 -51.21 31.70 -9.81
N TYR A 4 -51.70 32.85 -9.33
CA TYR A 4 -52.79 32.85 -8.36
C TYR A 4 -53.79 33.98 -8.62
N SER A 5 -55.04 33.56 -8.53
CA SER A 5 -56.31 34.12 -8.99
C SER A 5 -56.83 35.29 -8.14
N GLY A 6 -57.49 36.23 -8.83
CA GLY A 6 -58.22 37.34 -8.25
C GLY A 6 -59.47 36.94 -7.46
N ARG A 7 -59.87 37.86 -6.56
CA ARG A 7 -61.21 37.93 -5.96
C ARG A 7 -61.84 39.26 -6.36
N GLY A 8 -63.02 39.18 -6.96
CA GLY A 8 -63.87 40.34 -7.20
C GLY A 8 -64.59 40.79 -5.93
N SER A 9 -65.07 42.03 -5.93
CA SER A 9 -66.15 42.49 -5.06
C SER A 9 -66.87 43.72 -5.62
N ARG A 10 -68.14 43.47 -5.96
CA ARG A 10 -69.36 44.28 -5.81
C ARG A 10 -69.38 45.73 -6.31
N VAL A 11 -70.13 45.90 -7.40
CA VAL A 11 -70.83 47.11 -7.83
C VAL A 11 -72.16 47.20 -7.08
N SER A 12 -72.47 48.33 -6.46
CA SER A 12 -73.80 48.66 -5.93
C SER A 12 -74.42 49.79 -6.75
N LEU A 13 -75.50 49.44 -7.47
CA LEU A 13 -76.31 50.32 -8.31
C LEU A 13 -77.44 50.91 -7.45
N TRP A 14 -77.55 52.24 -7.38
CA TRP A 14 -78.72 52.94 -6.85
C TRP A 14 -79.40 53.70 -8.00
N GLU A 15 -80.61 53.27 -8.33
CA GLU A 15 -81.57 54.00 -9.17
C GLU A 15 -82.35 55.02 -8.33
N PRO A 16 -82.86 56.09 -8.97
CA PRO A 16 -84.13 56.70 -8.54
C PRO A 16 -85.20 56.60 -9.64
N ARG A 17 -86.40 56.17 -9.22
CA ARG A 17 -87.63 56.09 -10.01
C ARG A 17 -88.32 57.45 -10.18
N CYS A 18 -88.94 57.62 -11.34
CA CYS A 18 -89.81 58.72 -11.71
C CYS A 18 -91.24 58.64 -11.13
N SER A 19 -91.83 59.82 -11.06
CA SER A 19 -93.17 60.32 -10.75
C SER A 19 -94.37 59.77 -11.54
N ALA A 20 -95.60 59.83 -10.96
CA ALA A 20 -96.84 60.30 -11.63
C ALA A 20 -98.12 60.29 -10.72
N GLY A 21 -99.04 61.24 -10.98
CA GLY A 21 -100.51 61.18 -10.70
C GLY A 21 -100.99 62.01 -9.49
N LEU A 22 -101.66 63.19 -9.53
CA LEU A 22 -102.80 63.80 -10.27
C LEU A 22 -104.06 63.91 -9.35
N LEU A 23 -104.48 65.18 -9.12
CA LEU A 23 -105.81 65.83 -8.87
C LEU A 23 -107.06 64.91 -8.75
N GLU A 24 -108.21 65.22 -8.12
CA GLU A 24 -108.90 66.40 -7.55
C GLU A 24 -110.19 65.87 -6.85
N ALA A 25 -110.81 66.62 -5.92
CA ALA A 25 -112.29 66.70 -5.78
C ALA A 25 -112.70 67.75 -4.72
N VAL A 26 -113.65 68.60 -5.09
CA VAL A 26 -114.30 69.67 -4.29
C VAL A 26 -115.81 69.39 -4.32
N ASP A 27 -116.49 69.53 -3.18
CA ASP A 27 -117.90 69.97 -2.96
C ASP A 27 -118.32 69.51 -1.54
N ASP A 28 -119.24 70.09 -0.78
CA ASP A 28 -120.34 71.03 -1.01
C ASP A 28 -120.78 71.54 0.39
N ALA A 29 -121.40 72.73 0.49
CA ALA A 29 -122.45 73.00 1.48
C ALA A 29 -123.04 74.42 1.36
N GLU A 30 -124.36 74.44 1.22
CA GLU A 30 -125.28 75.57 1.14
C GLU A 30 -125.47 76.30 2.47
N GLY A 31 -125.84 77.59 2.42
CA GLY A 31 -126.26 78.35 3.60
C GLY A 31 -126.17 79.88 3.46
N LEU A 32 -127.32 80.50 3.17
CA LEU A 32 -127.76 81.89 3.42
C LEU A 32 -126.86 83.13 3.17
N TYR A 33 -127.32 83.92 2.19
CA TYR A 33 -127.42 85.40 2.09
C TYR A 33 -126.21 86.36 2.23
N VAL A 34 -125.93 87.04 1.11
CA VAL A 34 -125.51 88.46 0.93
C VAL A 34 -124.07 88.85 1.29
N ALA A 35 -123.16 88.67 0.32
CA ALA A 35 -122.31 89.72 -0.27
C ALA A 35 -121.39 89.05 -1.31
N VAL A 36 -121.41 89.51 -2.55
CA VAL A 36 -120.53 88.97 -3.61
C VAL A 36 -119.17 89.64 -3.48
N GLU A 37 -118.24 89.04 -2.73
CA GLU A 37 -116.83 89.45 -2.73
C GLU A 37 -116.10 88.85 -3.94
N ARG A 38 -115.24 89.66 -4.58
CA ARG A 38 -114.47 89.29 -5.77
C ARG A 38 -113.06 88.85 -5.36
N CYS A 39 -112.51 87.84 -6.03
CA CYS A 39 -111.12 87.42 -5.83
C CYS A 39 -110.18 88.61 -6.12
N PRO A 40 -109.29 89.02 -5.21
CA PRO A 40 -108.41 90.17 -5.41
C PRO A 40 -107.34 89.94 -6.49
N LEU A 41 -107.12 88.68 -6.91
CA LEU A 41 -106.12 88.33 -7.91
C LEU A 41 -106.67 88.29 -9.35
N CYS A 42 -107.96 87.99 -9.55
CA CYS A 42 -108.56 87.82 -10.88
C CYS A 42 -109.97 88.39 -11.02
N ASN A 43 -110.49 89.05 -9.97
CA ASN A 43 -111.80 89.70 -9.88
C ASN A 43 -113.03 88.82 -10.21
N SER A 44 -112.86 87.50 -10.31
CA SER A 44 -113.99 86.57 -10.48
C SER A 44 -114.73 86.35 -9.16
N THR A 45 -116.06 86.29 -9.21
CA THR A 45 -116.97 86.22 -8.06
C THR A 45 -117.02 84.82 -7.46
N ARG A 46 -116.36 84.58 -6.30
CA ARG A 46 -116.39 83.29 -5.58
C ARG A 46 -116.17 83.45 -4.06
N ARG A 47 -116.66 82.45 -3.28
CA ARG A 47 -116.77 82.41 -1.81
C ARG A 47 -115.46 82.37 -0.98
N ARG A 48 -114.26 82.31 -1.57
CA ARG A 48 -112.98 82.26 -0.82
C ARG A 48 -112.08 83.41 -1.25
N LEU A 49 -111.31 83.97 -0.31
CA LEU A 49 -110.37 85.09 -0.49
C LEU A 49 -109.47 84.95 -1.74
N THR A 50 -109.12 83.72 -2.16
CA THR A 50 -108.50 83.42 -3.45
C THR A 50 -109.12 82.15 -4.05
N CYS A 51 -109.28 82.07 -5.38
CA CYS A 51 -109.95 80.92 -6.02
C CYS A 51 -108.99 79.73 -6.24
N ALA A 52 -109.51 78.49 -6.22
CA ALA A 52 -108.73 77.26 -6.40
C ALA A 52 -107.92 77.24 -7.72
N LYS A 53 -108.44 77.88 -8.78
CA LYS A 53 -107.74 78.07 -10.04
C LYS A 53 -106.48 78.92 -9.90
N CYS A 54 -106.50 79.99 -9.09
CA CYS A 54 -105.32 80.80 -8.81
C CYS A 54 -104.31 80.07 -7.92
N VAL A 55 -104.76 79.24 -6.97
CA VAL A 55 -103.85 78.43 -6.14
C VAL A 55 -103.18 77.31 -6.94
N GLN A 56 -103.93 76.58 -7.77
CA GLN A 56 -103.39 75.54 -8.65
C GLN A 56 -102.46 76.09 -9.73
N LYS A 57 -102.75 77.29 -10.25
CA LYS A 57 -101.84 78.02 -11.16
C LYS A 57 -100.62 78.60 -10.45
N GLY A 58 -100.61 78.65 -9.11
CA GLY A 58 -99.52 79.24 -8.34
C GLY A 58 -99.52 80.77 -8.30
N ASP A 59 -100.61 81.42 -8.72
CA ASP A 59 -100.77 82.88 -8.85
C ASP A 59 -101.02 83.58 -7.50
N PHE A 60 -100.44 83.09 -6.41
CA PHE A 60 -100.55 83.70 -5.09
C PHE A 60 -99.18 84.14 -4.59
N VAL A 61 -99.21 85.20 -3.78
CA VAL A 61 -98.04 85.89 -3.23
C VAL A 61 -98.07 85.72 -1.70
N TYR A 62 -96.90 85.65 -1.07
CA TYR A 62 -96.81 85.58 0.38
C TYR A 62 -97.32 86.89 1.01
N PHE A 63 -98.08 86.83 2.10
CA PHE A 63 -98.77 88.00 2.67
C PHE A 63 -97.86 89.07 3.30
N ASP A 64 -96.54 88.83 3.41
CA ASP A 64 -95.57 89.82 3.90
C ASP A 64 -95.04 90.64 2.72
N VAL A 65 -95.14 91.98 2.83
CA VAL A 65 -94.91 93.01 1.77
C VAL A 65 -93.48 93.00 1.19
N ARG A 66 -92.60 92.16 1.73
CA ARG A 66 -91.21 92.03 1.30
C ARG A 66 -90.98 91.11 0.10
N ASP A 67 -91.92 90.22 -0.21
CA ASP A 67 -91.75 89.25 -1.31
C ASP A 67 -93.00 89.25 -2.20
N THR A 68 -92.96 90.05 -3.28
CA THR A 68 -94.07 90.26 -4.22
C THR A 68 -94.16 89.20 -5.32
N GLU A 69 -93.26 88.21 -5.31
CA GLU A 69 -93.15 87.16 -6.33
C GLU A 69 -94.22 86.07 -6.15
N ARG A 70 -94.79 85.59 -7.26
CA ARG A 70 -95.80 84.51 -7.23
C ARG A 70 -95.13 83.15 -7.01
N PHE A 71 -95.83 82.22 -6.37
CA PHE A 71 -95.31 80.85 -6.16
C PHE A 71 -95.00 80.12 -7.48
N SER A 72 -95.78 80.38 -8.53
CA SER A 72 -95.51 79.91 -9.90
C SER A 72 -94.10 80.28 -10.35
N ASP A 73 -93.72 81.54 -10.15
CA ASP A 73 -92.47 82.13 -10.62
C ASP A 73 -91.29 81.57 -9.82
N LYS A 74 -91.47 81.34 -8.51
CA LYS A 74 -90.46 80.71 -7.64
C LYS A 74 -90.24 79.24 -7.99
N LYS A 75 -91.31 78.51 -8.34
CA LYS A 75 -91.23 77.12 -8.79
C LYS A 75 -90.57 77.02 -10.17
N GLU A 76 -90.90 77.93 -11.07
CA GLU A 76 -90.28 78.04 -12.41
C GLU A 76 -88.78 78.37 -12.31
N ARG A 77 -88.41 79.32 -11.43
CA ARG A 77 -86.99 79.61 -11.12
C ARG A 77 -86.28 78.38 -10.56
N LEU A 78 -86.90 77.63 -9.66
CA LEU A 78 -86.28 76.40 -9.12
C LEU A 78 -86.09 75.34 -10.21
N THR A 79 -87.05 75.18 -11.13
CA THR A 79 -86.90 74.25 -12.26
C THR A 79 -85.80 74.69 -13.22
N LEU A 80 -85.69 76.01 -13.47
CA LEU A 80 -84.63 76.59 -14.31
C LEU A 80 -83.25 76.38 -13.67
N ILE A 81 -83.10 76.67 -12.37
CA ILE A 81 -81.84 76.44 -11.65
C ILE A 81 -81.47 74.95 -11.65
N LYS A 82 -82.44 74.04 -11.53
CA LYS A 82 -82.17 72.60 -11.60
C LYS A 82 -81.76 72.14 -13.00
N SER A 83 -82.37 72.69 -14.06
CA SER A 83 -81.93 72.40 -15.43
C SER A 83 -80.54 72.96 -15.71
N GLU A 84 -80.28 74.21 -15.30
CA GLU A 84 -78.95 74.83 -15.40
C GLU A 84 -77.90 74.04 -14.62
N TRP A 85 -78.22 73.55 -13.43
CA TRP A 85 -77.33 72.71 -12.63
C TRP A 85 -77.05 71.35 -13.28
N ALA A 86 -78.07 70.71 -13.87
CA ALA A 86 -77.91 69.44 -14.60
C ALA A 86 -77.09 69.63 -15.90
N GLU A 87 -77.30 70.73 -16.61
CA GLU A 87 -76.50 71.10 -17.79
C GLU A 87 -75.04 71.37 -17.41
N PHE A 88 -74.82 72.12 -16.33
CA PHE A 88 -73.48 72.38 -15.80
C PHE A 88 -72.79 71.08 -15.37
N GLN A 89 -73.50 70.20 -14.65
CA GLN A 89 -72.99 68.89 -14.25
C GLN A 89 -72.61 68.03 -15.47
N THR A 90 -73.42 68.05 -16.53
CA THR A 90 -73.14 67.33 -17.77
C THR A 90 -71.90 67.89 -18.49
N GLN A 91 -71.74 69.21 -18.53
CA GLN A 91 -70.55 69.84 -19.10
C GLN A 91 -69.29 69.49 -18.30
N VAL A 92 -69.36 69.49 -16.98
CA VAL A 92 -68.25 69.10 -16.11
C VAL A 92 -67.87 67.62 -16.32
N ILE A 93 -68.85 66.71 -16.38
CA ILE A 93 -68.59 65.29 -16.63
C ILE A 93 -67.92 65.08 -17.99
N LYS A 94 -68.44 65.70 -19.07
CA LYS A 94 -67.82 65.62 -20.40
C LYS A 94 -66.38 66.17 -20.42
N GLY A 95 -66.12 67.26 -19.67
CA GLY A 95 -64.77 67.80 -19.52
C GLY A 95 -63.82 66.84 -18.79
N ILE A 96 -64.32 66.12 -17.79
CA ILE A 96 -63.56 65.13 -17.01
C ILE A 96 -63.31 63.84 -17.82
N GLU A 97 -64.27 63.38 -18.63
CA GLU A 97 -64.12 62.17 -19.46
C GLU A 97 -62.94 62.26 -20.43
N GLY A 98 -62.78 63.40 -21.11
CA GLY A 98 -61.65 63.63 -22.01
C GLY A 98 -60.29 63.59 -21.29
N LYS A 99 -60.23 64.17 -20.09
CA LYS A 99 -59.04 64.09 -19.20
C LYS A 99 -58.77 62.66 -18.76
N MET A 100 -59.80 61.92 -18.36
CA MET A 100 -59.68 60.54 -17.89
C MET A 100 -59.13 59.61 -18.98
N ILE A 101 -59.62 59.72 -20.22
CA ILE A 101 -59.12 58.94 -21.37
C ILE A 101 -57.66 59.30 -21.69
N ALA A 102 -57.32 60.60 -21.66
CA ALA A 102 -55.95 61.05 -21.91
C ALA A 102 -54.98 60.53 -20.85
N ASP A 103 -55.38 60.55 -19.57
CA ASP A 103 -54.58 60.00 -18.48
C ASP A 103 -54.45 58.48 -18.58
N GLU A 104 -55.50 57.75 -18.94
CA GLU A 104 -55.44 56.29 -19.17
C GLU A 104 -54.44 55.93 -20.28
N LEU A 105 -54.48 56.65 -21.41
CA LEU A 105 -53.53 56.44 -22.50
C LEU A 105 -52.11 56.81 -22.07
N LYS A 106 -51.93 57.89 -21.30
CA LYS A 106 -50.63 58.27 -20.74
C LYS A 106 -50.06 57.17 -19.84
N TRP A 107 -50.89 56.57 -18.97
CA TRP A 107 -50.49 55.43 -18.14
C TRP A 107 -50.11 54.20 -18.96
N LYS A 108 -50.88 53.88 -20.01
CA LYS A 108 -50.55 52.77 -20.93
C LYS A 108 -49.23 53.00 -21.66
N ILE A 109 -48.99 54.21 -22.16
CA ILE A 109 -47.73 54.58 -22.81
C ILE A 109 -46.57 54.46 -21.82
N MET A 110 -46.71 55.01 -20.61
CA MET A 110 -45.67 54.90 -19.57
C MET A 110 -45.39 53.44 -19.19
N SER A 111 -46.44 52.61 -19.04
CA SER A 111 -46.28 51.18 -18.75
C SER A 111 -45.57 50.44 -19.88
N CYS A 112 -45.89 50.74 -21.14
CA CYS A 112 -45.22 50.16 -22.29
C CYS A 112 -43.75 50.60 -22.38
N GLN A 113 -43.46 51.89 -22.14
CA GLN A 113 -42.09 52.41 -22.11
C GLN A 113 -41.26 51.73 -21.02
N MET A 114 -41.81 51.59 -19.81
CA MET A 114 -41.15 50.89 -18.71
C MET A 114 -40.84 49.44 -19.09
N ARG A 115 -41.80 48.73 -19.70
CA ARG A 115 -41.61 47.34 -20.16
C ARG A 115 -40.55 47.23 -21.24
N ILE A 116 -40.48 48.19 -22.18
CA ILE A 116 -39.45 48.22 -23.22
C ILE A 116 -38.07 48.37 -22.59
N GLU A 117 -37.91 49.27 -21.61
CA GLU A 117 -36.61 49.44 -20.92
C GLU A 117 -36.21 48.18 -20.14
N GLN A 118 -37.14 47.55 -19.41
CA GLN A 118 -36.87 46.27 -18.74
C GLN A 118 -36.42 45.17 -19.71
N LEU A 119 -37.04 45.10 -20.89
CA LEU A 119 -36.66 44.13 -21.92
C LEU A 119 -35.28 44.43 -22.51
N LYS A 120 -34.97 45.70 -22.78
CA LYS A 120 -33.64 46.11 -23.25
C LYS A 120 -32.56 45.76 -22.24
N GLU A 121 -32.78 46.04 -20.96
CA GLU A 121 -31.86 45.70 -19.88
C GLU A 121 -31.66 44.17 -19.79
N THR A 122 -32.75 43.40 -19.89
CA THR A 122 -32.68 41.93 -19.89
C THR A 122 -31.87 41.39 -21.07
N ILE A 123 -32.06 41.96 -22.27
CA ILE A 123 -31.29 41.60 -23.48
C ILE A 123 -29.83 41.98 -23.31
N CYS A 124 -29.53 43.17 -22.79
CA CYS A 124 -28.17 43.63 -22.53
C CYS A 124 -27.44 42.67 -21.57
N ASN A 125 -28.06 42.39 -20.42
CA ASN A 125 -27.53 41.47 -19.41
C ASN A 125 -27.33 40.06 -19.96
N GLY A 126 -28.27 39.56 -20.76
CA GLY A 126 -28.16 38.26 -21.44
C GLY A 126 -27.00 38.24 -22.45
N SER A 127 -26.83 39.30 -23.24
CA SER A 127 -25.74 39.39 -24.20
C SER A 127 -24.37 39.43 -23.53
N GLU A 128 -24.23 40.17 -22.42
CA GLU A 128 -23.00 40.19 -21.62
C GLU A 128 -22.69 38.85 -20.95
N ALA A 129 -23.72 38.11 -20.51
CA ALA A 129 -23.52 36.77 -19.98
C ALA A 129 -23.00 35.81 -21.06
N ILE A 130 -23.58 35.87 -22.27
CA ILE A 130 -23.16 35.06 -23.41
C ILE A 130 -21.72 35.38 -23.81
N THR A 131 -21.33 36.66 -23.87
CA THR A 131 -19.94 37.03 -24.20
C THR A 131 -18.97 36.49 -23.14
N LYS A 132 -19.25 36.70 -21.85
CA LYS A 132 -18.44 36.18 -20.74
C LYS A 132 -18.30 34.65 -20.78
N ASP A 133 -19.37 33.92 -21.05
CA ASP A 133 -19.31 32.47 -21.15
C ASP A 133 -18.59 31.99 -22.41
N SER A 134 -18.69 32.73 -23.52
CA SER A 134 -17.92 32.44 -24.74
C SER A 134 -16.41 32.59 -24.52
N GLU A 135 -15.96 33.61 -23.80
CA GLU A 135 -14.56 33.83 -23.43
C GLU A 135 -14.04 32.71 -22.51
N LYS A 136 -14.81 32.33 -21.49
CA LYS A 136 -14.47 31.19 -20.63
C LYS A 136 -14.34 29.89 -21.42
N LEU A 137 -15.25 29.65 -22.37
CA LEU A 137 -15.21 28.45 -23.21
C LEU A 137 -13.94 28.40 -24.07
N ILE A 138 -13.53 29.53 -24.65
CA ILE A 138 -12.27 29.61 -25.43
C ILE A 138 -11.08 29.30 -24.51
N LYS A 139 -11.01 29.92 -23.33
CA LYS A 139 -9.94 29.67 -22.36
C LYS A 139 -9.87 28.20 -21.95
N MET A 140 -11.02 27.58 -21.66
CA MET A 140 -11.09 26.14 -21.34
C MET A 140 -10.62 25.26 -22.50
N LYS A 141 -10.94 25.62 -23.75
CA LYS A 141 -10.45 24.89 -24.94
C LYS A 141 -8.93 24.98 -25.07
N GLU A 142 -8.36 26.16 -24.87
CA GLU A 142 -6.90 26.34 -24.91
C GLU A 142 -6.20 25.53 -23.81
N ASP A 143 -6.74 25.54 -22.60
CA ASP A 143 -6.17 24.78 -21.48
C ASP A 143 -6.29 23.27 -21.71
N ASN A 144 -7.41 22.78 -22.24
CA ASN A 144 -7.53 21.39 -22.67
C ASN A 144 -6.51 21.03 -23.75
N GLN A 145 -6.29 21.89 -24.76
CA GLN A 145 -5.27 21.65 -25.78
C GLN A 145 -3.85 21.58 -25.18
N LYS A 146 -3.54 22.37 -24.14
CA LYS A 146 -2.26 22.27 -23.42
C LYS A 146 -2.15 20.94 -22.69
N LEU A 147 -3.22 20.48 -22.05
CA LEU A 147 -3.27 19.18 -21.36
C LEU A 147 -3.08 18.02 -22.35
N TYR A 148 -3.75 18.04 -23.50
CA TYR A 148 -3.57 17.02 -24.54
C TYR A 148 -2.11 16.96 -25.03
N ARG A 149 -1.48 18.10 -25.29
CA ARG A 149 -0.05 18.17 -25.67
C ARG A 149 0.87 17.65 -24.56
N ARG A 150 0.52 17.87 -23.28
CA ARG A 150 1.29 17.33 -22.15
C ARG A 150 1.11 15.82 -22.02
N ALA A 151 -0.11 15.32 -22.17
CA ALA A 151 -0.41 13.88 -22.14
C ALA A 151 0.34 13.13 -23.26
N GLN A 152 0.39 13.68 -24.46
CA GLN A 152 1.12 13.08 -25.58
C GLN A 152 2.62 12.96 -25.30
N ARG A 153 3.25 14.03 -24.79
CA ARG A 153 4.67 13.98 -24.40
C ARG A 153 4.96 12.94 -23.31
N HIS A 154 4.04 12.78 -22.36
CA HIS A 154 4.15 11.76 -21.32
C HIS A 154 3.99 10.35 -21.87
N LEU A 155 3.10 10.14 -22.83
CA LEU A 155 2.93 8.86 -23.52
C LEU A 155 4.22 8.48 -24.27
N GLU A 156 4.79 9.41 -25.05
CA GLU A 156 6.06 9.19 -25.74
C GLU A 156 7.21 8.88 -24.77
N LYS A 157 7.26 9.59 -23.62
CA LYS A 157 8.26 9.32 -22.57
C LYS A 157 8.07 7.92 -21.98
N LYS A 158 6.84 7.53 -21.68
CA LYS A 158 6.50 6.19 -21.19
C LYS A 158 6.95 5.12 -22.18
N GLU A 159 6.67 5.29 -23.47
CA GLU A 159 7.10 4.34 -24.50
C GLU A 159 8.63 4.26 -24.63
N LYS A 160 9.34 5.39 -24.52
CA LYS A 160 10.81 5.40 -24.48
C LYS A 160 11.36 4.62 -23.29
N ILE A 161 10.79 4.84 -22.10
CA ILE A 161 11.17 4.11 -20.88
C ILE A 161 10.87 2.61 -21.03
N GLN A 162 9.68 2.25 -21.53
CA GLN A 162 9.32 0.84 -21.74
C GLN A 162 10.26 0.15 -22.73
N ARG A 163 10.65 0.83 -23.82
CA ARG A 163 11.65 0.30 -24.76
C ARG A 163 13.01 0.13 -24.12
N HIS A 164 13.43 1.06 -23.28
CA HIS A 164 14.69 0.95 -22.55
C HIS A 164 14.67 -0.22 -21.55
N ASN A 165 13.60 -0.35 -20.76
CA ASN A 165 13.45 -1.44 -19.80
C ASN A 165 13.42 -2.82 -20.47
N ARG A 166 12.77 -2.94 -21.64
CA ARG A 166 12.82 -4.18 -22.42
C ARG A 166 14.25 -4.54 -22.83
N ARG A 167 15.00 -3.59 -23.38
CA ARG A 167 16.41 -3.82 -23.75
C ARG A 167 17.28 -4.19 -22.54
N LEU A 168 17.04 -3.58 -21.38
CA LEU A 168 17.74 -3.95 -20.15
C LEU A 168 17.37 -5.37 -19.70
N GLY A 169 16.09 -5.74 -19.77
CA GLY A 169 15.62 -7.10 -19.51
C GLY A 169 16.32 -8.11 -20.41
N ASP A 170 16.30 -7.88 -21.72
CA ASP A 170 16.96 -8.75 -22.71
C ASP A 170 18.48 -8.90 -22.43
N LEU A 171 19.13 -7.81 -21.99
CA LEU A 171 20.55 -7.83 -21.64
C LEU A 171 20.83 -8.63 -20.37
N VAL A 172 20.00 -8.48 -19.34
CA VAL A 172 20.11 -9.25 -18.09
C VAL A 172 19.88 -10.73 -18.36
N ASP A 173 18.85 -11.08 -19.14
CA ASP A 173 18.56 -12.47 -19.50
C ASP A 173 19.70 -13.09 -20.29
N LYS A 174 20.28 -12.35 -21.24
CA LYS A 174 21.46 -12.80 -21.96
C LYS A 174 22.65 -13.04 -21.03
N ARG A 175 22.95 -12.10 -20.13
CA ARG A 175 24.06 -12.25 -19.16
C ARG A 175 23.83 -13.41 -18.19
N ASN A 176 22.60 -13.63 -17.75
CA ASN A 176 22.25 -14.76 -16.89
C ASN A 176 22.41 -16.10 -17.63
N ASN A 177 22.04 -16.17 -18.91
CA ASN A 177 22.27 -17.35 -19.74
C ASN A 177 23.76 -17.62 -19.94
N ASP A 178 24.55 -16.57 -20.24
CA ASP A 178 26.00 -16.67 -20.39
C ASP A 178 26.63 -17.19 -19.08
N LEU A 179 26.25 -16.62 -17.93
CA LEU A 179 26.73 -17.01 -16.61
C LEU A 179 26.38 -18.46 -16.27
N ARG A 180 25.13 -18.90 -16.52
CA ARG A 180 24.72 -20.30 -16.34
C ARG A 180 25.56 -21.26 -17.18
N THR A 181 25.83 -20.89 -18.42
CA THR A 181 26.64 -21.71 -19.34
C THR A 181 28.08 -21.81 -18.85
N GLN A 182 28.66 -20.70 -18.39
CA GLN A 182 30.01 -20.69 -17.81
C GLN A 182 30.10 -21.50 -16.51
N HIS A 183 29.09 -21.44 -15.63
CA HIS A 183 29.06 -22.27 -14.43
C HIS A 183 28.93 -23.75 -14.74
N ALA A 184 28.15 -24.13 -15.76
CA ALA A 184 28.05 -25.52 -16.19
C ALA A 184 29.41 -26.04 -16.72
N GLN A 185 30.06 -25.27 -17.59
CA GLN A 185 31.40 -25.60 -18.09
C GLN A 185 32.44 -25.71 -16.96
N LEU A 186 32.40 -24.80 -16.00
CA LEU A 186 33.28 -24.85 -14.83
C LEU A 186 33.00 -26.09 -13.97
N ALA A 187 31.73 -26.45 -13.80
CA ALA A 187 31.35 -27.65 -13.07
C ALA A 187 31.87 -28.91 -13.74
N ASP A 188 31.77 -29.01 -15.08
CA ASP A 188 32.29 -30.15 -15.85
C ASP A 188 33.82 -30.29 -15.73
N ILE A 189 34.55 -29.17 -15.78
CA ILE A 189 36.01 -29.16 -15.59
C ILE A 189 36.37 -29.59 -14.17
N ARG A 190 35.72 -29.02 -13.16
CA ARG A 190 35.93 -29.39 -11.74
C ARG A 190 35.64 -30.86 -11.50
N ARG A 191 34.52 -31.37 -12.02
CA ARG A 191 34.13 -32.78 -11.94
C ARG A 191 35.23 -33.66 -12.54
N SER A 192 35.67 -33.34 -13.76
CA SER A 192 36.71 -34.11 -14.45
C SER A 192 38.01 -34.15 -13.63
N HIS A 193 38.46 -33.01 -13.11
CA HIS A 193 39.66 -32.94 -12.27
C HIS A 193 39.51 -33.73 -10.96
N ILE A 194 38.35 -33.68 -10.32
CA ILE A 194 38.08 -34.44 -9.08
C ILE A 194 38.09 -35.94 -9.35
N LEU A 195 37.48 -36.38 -10.46
CA LEU A 195 37.48 -37.79 -10.84
C LEU A 195 38.89 -38.28 -11.18
N GLU A 196 39.70 -37.50 -11.90
CA GLU A 196 41.11 -37.84 -12.16
C GLU A 196 41.94 -37.90 -10.87
N LEU A 197 41.76 -36.90 -9.98
CA LEU A 197 42.45 -36.83 -8.69
C LEU A 197 42.15 -38.08 -7.84
N THR A 198 40.88 -38.47 -7.77
CA THR A 198 40.42 -39.60 -6.98
C THR A 198 40.62 -40.95 -7.66
N SER A 199 40.81 -41.00 -8.99
CA SER A 199 41.15 -42.26 -9.67
C SER A 199 42.65 -42.58 -9.62
N PHE A 200 43.52 -41.56 -9.65
CA PHE A 200 44.98 -41.76 -9.80
C PHE A 200 45.80 -41.45 -8.56
N ILE A 201 45.45 -40.42 -7.79
CA ILE A 201 46.25 -39.96 -6.65
C ILE A 201 45.63 -40.44 -5.34
N PHE A 202 44.31 -40.26 -5.19
CA PHE A 202 43.55 -40.67 -4.02
C PHE A 202 42.45 -41.69 -4.34
N PRO A 203 42.76 -42.90 -4.85
CA PRO A 203 41.78 -43.99 -4.94
C PRO A 203 41.05 -44.20 -3.62
N VAL A 204 39.74 -43.93 -3.60
CA VAL A 204 38.85 -44.23 -2.47
C VAL A 204 37.97 -45.41 -2.84
N ALA A 205 38.17 -46.54 -2.18
CA ALA A 205 37.45 -47.77 -2.51
C ALA A 205 37.17 -48.62 -1.26
N GLU A 206 36.01 -49.28 -1.27
CA GLU A 206 35.65 -50.26 -0.24
C GLU A 206 36.55 -51.50 -0.33
N VAL A 207 37.23 -51.82 0.77
CA VAL A 207 38.06 -53.02 0.92
C VAL A 207 37.24 -54.06 1.66
N LYS A 208 36.87 -55.12 0.94
CA LYS A 208 36.28 -56.30 1.57
C LYS A 208 37.39 -57.08 2.27
N THR A 209 37.39 -57.06 3.60
CA THR A 209 38.24 -57.96 4.39
C THR A 209 37.72 -59.38 4.17
N VAL A 210 38.34 -60.12 3.26
CA VAL A 210 38.05 -61.56 3.09
C VAL A 210 38.76 -62.28 4.23
N ILE A 211 38.22 -62.20 5.45
CA ILE A 211 38.56 -63.14 6.50
C ILE A 211 37.84 -64.44 6.12
N ARG A 212 38.48 -65.25 5.30
CA ARG A 212 38.12 -66.66 5.12
C ARG A 212 38.36 -67.35 6.46
N ASP A 213 37.30 -67.59 7.21
CA ASP A 213 37.34 -68.53 8.32
C ASP A 213 37.46 -69.95 7.74
N PRO A 214 38.51 -70.74 8.02
CA PRO A 214 38.68 -72.09 7.46
C PRO A 214 37.65 -73.12 7.98
N ALA A 215 36.74 -72.71 8.87
CA ALA A 215 35.78 -73.60 9.52
C ALA A 215 34.39 -73.63 8.87
N ASP A 216 34.07 -72.78 7.89
CA ASP A 216 32.71 -72.68 7.35
C ASP A 216 32.48 -73.62 6.15
N VAL A 217 32.75 -74.91 6.39
CA VAL A 217 32.24 -76.00 5.55
C VAL A 217 31.30 -76.81 6.42
N SER A 218 30.02 -76.85 6.01
CA SER A 218 28.93 -77.69 6.55
C SER A 218 28.01 -77.02 7.57
N CYS A 219 26.87 -76.49 7.10
CA CYS A 219 25.58 -77.19 7.24
C CYS A 219 24.45 -76.44 6.52
N GLU A 220 24.00 -76.97 5.38
CA GLU A 220 22.61 -76.80 4.95
C GLU A 220 21.76 -77.75 5.80
N SER A 221 20.89 -77.21 6.67
CA SER A 221 19.65 -77.88 7.08
C SER A 221 18.85 -76.94 7.98
N ASP A 222 17.65 -76.59 7.50
CA ASP A 222 16.49 -76.02 8.19
C ASP A 222 16.71 -74.78 9.06
N ASN A 223 15.86 -73.76 8.91
CA ASN A 223 15.17 -73.10 10.03
C ASN A 223 14.52 -71.76 9.60
N ALA A 224 13.24 -71.82 9.23
CA ALA A 224 12.38 -70.62 9.23
C ALA A 224 12.18 -70.04 10.66
N MET A 225 12.55 -70.79 11.72
CA MET A 225 12.50 -70.39 13.14
C MET A 225 13.79 -69.70 13.64
N THR A 226 14.92 -69.81 12.93
CA THR A 226 16.17 -69.11 13.31
C THR A 226 16.26 -67.73 12.67
N SER A 227 15.44 -67.42 11.66
CA SER A 227 15.49 -66.13 10.96
C SER A 227 15.23 -64.92 11.88
N SER A 228 14.40 -65.05 12.92
CA SER A 228 14.17 -63.95 13.88
C SER A 228 15.36 -63.72 14.81
N THR A 229 15.98 -64.77 15.32
CA THR A 229 17.18 -64.67 16.17
C THR A 229 18.40 -64.29 15.35
N ILE A 230 18.53 -64.81 14.13
CA ILE A 230 19.55 -64.42 13.16
C ILE A 230 19.38 -62.97 12.73
N ASN A 231 18.16 -62.48 12.50
CA ASN A 231 17.92 -61.05 12.23
C ASN A 231 18.28 -60.18 13.44
N LYS A 232 17.91 -60.57 14.67
CA LYS A 232 18.29 -59.84 15.88
C LYS A 232 19.80 -59.88 16.15
N LEU A 233 20.47 -60.99 15.85
CA LEU A 233 21.93 -61.11 15.93
C LEU A 233 22.62 -60.33 14.81
N ALA A 234 22.06 -60.30 13.61
CA ALA A 234 22.54 -59.49 12.50
C ALA A 234 22.30 -57.99 12.76
N GLU A 235 21.20 -57.61 13.42
CA GLU A 235 20.91 -56.25 13.89
C GLU A 235 21.85 -55.86 15.04
N ALA A 236 22.10 -56.76 16.00
CA ALA A 236 23.07 -56.53 17.07
C ALA A 236 24.53 -56.47 16.57
N ARG A 237 24.89 -57.21 15.51
CA ARG A 237 26.19 -57.08 14.83
C ARG A 237 26.30 -55.79 14.01
N ARG A 238 25.18 -55.17 13.67
CA ARG A 238 25.11 -53.86 13.01
C ARG A 238 25.20 -52.71 14.00
N THR A 239 24.92 -52.92 15.29
CA THR A 239 25.10 -51.91 16.34
C THR A 239 26.52 -51.90 16.91
N THR A 240 27.29 -50.83 16.68
CA THR A 240 28.61 -50.58 17.29
C THR A 240 28.52 -49.44 18.32
N TYR A 241 29.12 -49.61 19.49
CA TYR A 241 29.17 -48.55 20.51
C TYR A 241 30.40 -47.66 20.32
N LEU A 242 30.17 -46.42 19.88
CA LEU A 242 31.22 -45.43 19.60
C LEU A 242 31.08 -44.25 20.57
N SER A 243 32.13 -44.00 21.37
CA SER A 243 32.26 -42.80 22.21
C SER A 243 31.02 -42.44 23.04
N GLY A 244 30.32 -43.41 23.62
CA GLY A 244 29.13 -43.16 24.45
C GLY A 244 27.77 -43.47 23.80
N ARG A 245 27.73 -43.84 22.51
CA ARG A 245 26.49 -44.01 21.75
C ARG A 245 26.47 -45.30 20.93
N TRP A 246 25.31 -45.97 20.90
CA TRP A 246 25.06 -47.08 19.98
C TRP A 246 24.75 -46.54 18.58
N VAL A 247 25.52 -46.96 17.58
CA VAL A 247 25.38 -46.58 16.17
C VAL A 247 25.05 -47.84 15.37
N CYS A 248 23.97 -47.83 14.59
CA CYS A 248 23.62 -48.92 13.68
C CYS A 248 24.25 -48.64 12.31
N ASP A 249 25.16 -49.50 11.84
CA ASP A 249 25.66 -49.50 10.46
C ASP A 249 24.96 -50.61 9.67
N ASP A 250 24.47 -50.31 8.47
CA ASP A 250 23.85 -51.31 7.58
C ASP A 250 24.89 -52.30 7.01
N HIS A 251 26.17 -51.94 7.04
CA HIS A 251 27.27 -52.77 6.57
C HIS A 251 27.89 -53.45 7.79
N ASN A 252 27.96 -54.78 7.81
CA ASN A 252 28.65 -55.55 8.86
C ASN A 252 30.00 -54.87 9.15
N GLY A 253 30.30 -54.59 10.43
CA GLY A 253 31.46 -53.80 10.90
C GLY A 253 32.87 -54.28 10.49
N ASP A 254 32.95 -55.21 9.54
CA ASP A 254 34.15 -55.71 8.88
C ASP A 254 34.50 -54.90 7.60
N THR A 255 33.67 -53.91 7.22
CA THR A 255 33.87 -53.12 6.00
C THR A 255 34.85 -51.98 6.26
N SER A 256 36.01 -51.99 5.61
CA SER A 256 36.98 -50.88 5.65
C SER A 256 37.02 -50.14 4.32
N ILE A 257 37.34 -48.85 4.35
CA ILE A 257 37.46 -48.02 3.16
C ILE A 257 38.91 -47.60 3.05
N SER A 258 39.50 -47.83 1.88
CA SER A 258 40.87 -47.44 1.57
C SER A 258 40.95 -46.04 0.97
N ILE A 259 42.06 -45.36 1.19
CA ILE A 259 42.44 -44.11 0.52
C ILE A 259 43.90 -44.20 0.08
N ALA A 260 44.21 -43.87 -1.17
CA ALA A 260 45.56 -43.96 -1.75
C ALA A 260 46.18 -45.37 -1.80
N GLY A 261 45.38 -46.42 -1.54
CA GLY A 261 45.75 -47.83 -1.73
C GLY A 261 45.21 -48.77 -0.64
N PRO A 262 45.18 -50.10 -0.86
CA PRO A 262 44.52 -51.06 0.02
C PRO A 262 45.08 -51.14 1.46
N TRP A 263 46.34 -50.76 1.64
CA TRP A 263 47.07 -50.78 2.91
C TRP A 263 46.82 -49.54 3.79
N ILE A 264 46.21 -48.49 3.25
CA ILE A 264 45.83 -47.27 3.96
C ILE A 264 44.30 -47.28 4.03
N SER A 265 43.74 -47.79 5.13
CA SER A 265 42.30 -47.93 5.27
C SER A 265 41.79 -47.47 6.63
N LEU A 266 40.53 -47.02 6.65
CA LEU A 266 39.79 -46.69 7.86
C LEU A 266 38.56 -47.57 7.98
N PRO A 267 38.16 -47.94 9.20
CA PRO A 267 36.84 -48.53 9.46
C PRO A 267 35.74 -47.63 8.92
N SER A 268 34.78 -48.22 8.18
CA SER A 268 33.69 -47.47 7.53
C SER A 268 32.79 -46.75 8.54
N ASN A 269 32.61 -47.35 9.72
CA ASN A 269 31.80 -46.85 10.84
C ASN A 269 32.47 -45.71 11.64
N GLY A 270 33.73 -45.39 11.37
CA GLY A 270 34.49 -44.37 12.14
C GLY A 270 34.99 -44.84 13.50
N ASP A 271 35.08 -46.17 13.73
CA ASP A 271 35.69 -46.69 14.95
C ASP A 271 37.23 -46.58 14.91
N TYR A 272 37.79 -45.66 15.70
CA TYR A 272 39.24 -45.49 15.83
C TYR A 272 39.80 -46.07 17.14
N SER A 273 39.10 -47.01 17.77
CA SER A 273 39.53 -47.69 19.01
C SER A 273 40.95 -48.26 18.94
N ALA A 274 41.35 -48.82 17.78
CA ALA A 274 42.70 -49.33 17.56
C ALA A 274 43.79 -48.25 17.72
N TYR A 275 43.50 -46.99 17.37
CA TYR A 275 44.41 -45.87 17.62
C TYR A 275 44.52 -45.56 19.13
N TYR A 276 43.39 -45.48 19.83
CA TYR A 276 43.36 -45.17 21.26
C TYR A 276 44.10 -46.23 22.09
N ASN A 277 43.83 -47.51 21.81
CA ASN A 277 44.46 -48.64 22.50
C ASN A 277 45.99 -48.60 22.34
N TRP A 278 46.47 -48.31 21.13
CA TRP A 278 47.90 -48.20 20.88
C TRP A 278 48.55 -47.00 21.57
N VAL A 279 47.89 -45.84 21.60
CA VAL A 279 48.40 -44.65 22.32
C VAL A 279 48.51 -44.92 23.82
N GLU A 280 47.55 -45.65 24.41
CA GLU A 280 47.59 -46.05 25.82
C GLU A 280 48.68 -47.09 26.10
N GLU A 281 48.87 -48.08 25.22
CA GLU A 281 49.92 -49.10 25.34
C GLU A 281 51.34 -48.53 25.22
N LYS A 282 51.55 -47.54 24.32
CA LYS A 282 52.83 -46.81 24.20
C LYS A 282 53.16 -45.98 25.44
N LYS A 283 52.15 -45.46 26.17
CA LYS A 283 52.39 -44.76 27.44
C LYS A 283 52.84 -45.72 28.55
N SER A 284 52.40 -46.98 28.50
CA SER A 284 52.68 -47.98 29.53
C SER A 284 53.98 -48.79 29.28
N THR A 285 54.50 -48.82 28.06
CA THR A 285 55.55 -49.78 27.67
C THR A 285 56.76 -49.10 27.02
N GLN A 286 57.87 -48.96 27.76
CA GLN A 286 59.19 -48.54 27.22
C GLN A 286 59.93 -49.74 26.59
N GLY A 287 59.32 -50.41 25.61
CA GLY A 287 59.89 -51.56 24.91
C GLY A 287 60.40 -51.20 23.49
N PRO A 288 61.38 -51.93 22.94
CA PRO A 288 61.92 -51.64 21.60
C PRO A 288 60.89 -51.90 20.50
N ASP A 289 60.83 -50.94 19.56
CA ASP A 289 59.98 -50.88 18.36
C ASP A 289 60.14 -52.16 17.51
N MET A 290 59.20 -53.09 17.62
CA MET A 290 59.18 -54.31 16.81
C MET A 290 57.77 -54.62 16.32
N GLU A 291 57.14 -53.72 15.56
CA GLU A 291 55.86 -54.05 14.89
C GLU A 291 55.80 -53.48 13.47
N HIS A 292 56.00 -54.36 12.48
CA HIS A 292 55.94 -54.05 11.04
C HIS A 292 54.51 -53.84 10.50
N ASN A 293 53.48 -53.61 11.34
CA ASN A 293 52.12 -53.27 10.92
C ASN A 293 51.30 -52.76 12.10
N ASN A 294 51.59 -51.55 12.57
CA ASN A 294 50.79 -50.91 13.59
C ASN A 294 49.57 -50.20 12.96
N SER A 295 48.38 -50.68 13.31
CA SER A 295 47.09 -50.16 12.86
C SER A 295 46.89 -48.66 13.15
N ALA A 296 47.49 -48.13 14.21
CA ALA A 296 47.41 -46.71 14.54
C ALA A 296 48.12 -45.83 13.50
N TYR A 297 49.26 -46.27 12.95
CA TYR A 297 49.94 -45.56 11.87
C TYR A 297 49.13 -45.60 10.57
N THR A 298 48.45 -46.72 10.29
CA THR A 298 47.52 -46.82 9.16
C THR A 298 46.36 -45.84 9.28
N ILE A 299 45.76 -45.73 10.48
CA ILE A 299 44.67 -44.79 10.77
C ILE A 299 45.16 -43.33 10.61
N SER A 300 46.29 -42.99 11.22
CA SER A 300 46.89 -41.66 11.10
C SER A 300 47.19 -41.29 9.64
N ALA A 301 47.81 -42.21 8.89
CA ALA A 301 48.13 -41.99 7.48
C ALA A 301 46.84 -41.75 6.65
N ALA A 302 45.82 -42.57 6.85
CA ALA A 302 44.56 -42.45 6.14
C ALA A 302 43.83 -41.12 6.45
N LEU A 303 43.81 -40.68 7.71
CA LEU A 303 43.23 -39.39 8.11
C LEU A 303 44.05 -38.20 7.56
N CYS A 304 45.38 -38.34 7.50
CA CYS A 304 46.28 -37.34 6.90
C CYS A 304 46.00 -37.20 5.38
N PHE A 305 45.86 -38.30 4.65
CA PHE A 305 45.46 -38.27 3.23
C PHE A 305 44.03 -37.78 3.02
N ALA A 306 43.08 -38.14 3.89
CA ALA A 306 41.71 -37.62 3.83
C ALA A 306 41.68 -36.10 4.00
N THR A 307 42.48 -35.58 4.94
CA THR A 307 42.62 -34.12 5.16
C THR A 307 43.20 -33.42 3.94
N GLN A 308 44.26 -33.99 3.34
CA GLN A 308 44.85 -33.47 2.11
C GLN A 308 43.84 -33.44 0.96
N LEU A 309 43.10 -34.54 0.76
CA LEU A 309 42.08 -34.62 -0.27
C LEU A 309 40.99 -33.58 -0.04
N VAL A 310 40.46 -33.45 1.18
CA VAL A 310 39.42 -32.45 1.54
C VAL A 310 39.89 -31.02 1.24
N ASN A 311 41.12 -30.67 1.60
CA ASN A 311 41.68 -29.35 1.33
C ASN A 311 41.89 -29.08 -0.17
N ILE A 312 42.24 -30.11 -0.95
CA ILE A 312 42.35 -29.98 -2.41
C ILE A 312 40.94 -29.86 -3.03
N LEU A 313 39.99 -30.68 -2.59
CA LEU A 313 38.60 -30.63 -3.07
C LEU A 313 37.95 -29.28 -2.76
N SER A 314 38.16 -28.73 -1.57
CA SER A 314 37.65 -27.41 -1.21
C SER A 314 38.21 -26.31 -2.11
N HIS A 315 39.49 -26.42 -2.48
CA HIS A 315 40.11 -25.48 -3.42
C HIS A 315 39.58 -25.64 -4.86
N ILE A 316 39.41 -26.87 -5.35
CA ILE A 316 38.86 -27.13 -6.70
C ILE A 316 37.40 -26.65 -6.78
N LEU A 317 36.60 -26.94 -5.76
CA LEU A 317 35.18 -26.60 -5.68
C LEU A 317 34.95 -25.12 -5.34
N ASP A 318 35.97 -24.40 -4.90
CA ASP A 318 35.90 -23.01 -4.42
C ASP A 318 34.92 -22.86 -3.25
N VAL A 319 35.08 -23.74 -2.26
CA VAL A 319 34.26 -23.81 -1.06
C VAL A 319 35.13 -23.56 0.17
N ASN A 320 34.79 -22.53 0.95
CA ASN A 320 35.49 -22.24 2.20
C ASN A 320 35.05 -23.22 3.29
N LEU A 321 36.00 -23.99 3.83
CA LEU A 321 35.72 -24.97 4.88
C LEU A 321 35.45 -24.29 6.23
N PRO A 322 34.48 -24.79 7.02
CA PRO A 322 34.09 -24.18 8.29
C PRO A 322 35.13 -24.40 9.39
N LYS A 323 35.93 -25.46 9.33
CA LYS A 323 36.97 -25.76 10.32
C LYS A 323 38.35 -25.74 9.68
N LYS A 324 39.30 -25.01 10.28
CA LYS A 324 40.70 -25.04 9.84
C LYS A 324 41.35 -26.35 10.29
N LEU A 325 41.92 -27.09 9.35
CA LEU A 325 42.64 -28.33 9.61
C LEU A 325 43.87 -28.43 8.70
N CYS A 326 45.04 -28.49 9.32
CA CYS A 326 46.32 -28.59 8.61
C CYS A 326 46.56 -30.04 8.15
N ASN A 327 47.20 -30.21 6.99
CA ASN A 327 47.54 -31.55 6.45
C ASN A 327 48.40 -32.38 7.41
N GLY A 328 49.20 -31.72 8.27
CA GLY A 328 50.11 -32.37 9.21
C GLY A 328 49.47 -32.79 10.54
N GLU A 329 48.20 -32.46 10.80
CA GLU A 329 47.57 -32.64 12.13
C GLU A 329 47.65 -34.10 12.62
N PHE A 330 47.40 -35.06 11.73
CA PHE A 330 47.42 -36.51 12.04
C PHE A 330 48.78 -37.18 11.85
N CYS A 331 49.74 -36.45 11.29
CA CYS A 331 51.06 -36.93 10.89
C CYS A 331 52.17 -36.53 11.91
N GLY A 332 51.84 -35.79 12.98
CA GLY A 332 52.77 -35.33 14.03
C GLY A 332 52.94 -36.33 15.19
N ASP A 333 53.46 -35.83 16.32
CA ASP A 333 53.60 -36.61 17.56
C ASP A 333 52.26 -37.20 18.03
N ASN A 334 52.29 -38.38 18.64
CA ASN A 334 51.10 -39.15 19.02
C ASN A 334 50.06 -38.27 19.75
N LEU A 335 48.94 -38.01 19.08
CA LEU A 335 47.87 -37.20 19.64
C LEU A 335 47.22 -37.93 20.81
N ASN A 336 46.98 -37.20 21.91
CA ASN A 336 46.14 -37.73 22.97
C ASN A 336 44.69 -37.93 22.45
N ARG A 337 43.94 -38.82 23.11
CA ARG A 337 42.57 -39.19 22.71
C ARG A 337 41.67 -37.97 22.45
N ARG A 338 41.69 -36.98 23.34
CA ARG A 338 40.84 -35.76 23.21
C ARG A 338 41.22 -34.93 21.97
N LYS A 339 42.51 -34.66 21.75
CA LYS A 339 43.02 -33.92 20.58
C LYS A 339 42.70 -34.66 19.28
N PHE A 340 42.91 -35.98 19.26
CA PHE A 340 42.59 -36.82 18.11
C PHE A 340 41.11 -36.78 17.75
N THR A 341 40.22 -37.00 18.74
CA THR A 341 38.77 -36.95 18.51
C THR A 341 38.33 -35.56 18.01
N ARG A 342 38.85 -34.48 18.58
CA ARG A 342 38.55 -33.11 18.12
C ARG A 342 39.01 -32.88 16.67
N ALA A 343 40.20 -33.35 16.29
CA ALA A 343 40.71 -33.24 14.92
C ALA A 343 39.86 -34.04 13.93
N VAL A 344 39.46 -35.27 14.28
CA VAL A 344 38.56 -36.10 13.48
C VAL A 344 37.19 -35.42 13.30
N ASN A 345 36.62 -34.85 14.36
CA ASN A 345 35.34 -34.14 14.27
C ASN A 345 35.43 -32.92 13.35
N LYS A 346 36.53 -32.15 13.42
CA LYS A 346 36.79 -31.05 12.49
C LYS A 346 36.86 -31.54 11.04
N LEU A 347 37.54 -32.66 10.79
CA LEU A 347 37.62 -33.28 9.46
C LEU A 347 36.23 -33.70 8.95
N ASN A 348 35.47 -34.42 9.77
CA ASN A 348 34.13 -34.88 9.41
C ASN A 348 33.16 -33.72 9.13
N ALA A 349 33.25 -32.65 9.92
CA ALA A 349 32.50 -31.42 9.68
C ALA A 349 32.80 -30.81 8.30
N ASN A 350 34.08 -30.73 7.94
CA ASN A 350 34.51 -30.24 6.63
C ASN A 350 34.04 -31.14 5.48
N ILE A 351 34.13 -32.46 5.66
CA ILE A 351 33.66 -33.44 4.66
C ILE A 351 32.16 -33.29 4.42
N LEU A 352 31.37 -33.25 5.49
CA LEU A 352 29.92 -33.05 5.40
C LEU A 352 29.58 -31.72 4.72
N TYR A 353 30.27 -30.64 5.09
CA TYR A 353 30.10 -29.33 4.46
C TYR A 353 30.33 -29.38 2.94
N LEU A 354 31.37 -30.08 2.49
CA LEU A 354 31.58 -30.32 1.07
C LEU A 354 30.46 -31.16 0.45
N CYS A 355 30.00 -32.21 1.12
CA CYS A 355 28.88 -33.04 0.67
C CYS A 355 27.60 -32.21 0.45
N PHE A 356 27.28 -31.30 1.36
CA PHE A 356 26.11 -30.41 1.21
C PHE A 356 26.29 -29.42 0.07
N SER A 357 27.50 -28.85 -0.08
CA SER A 357 27.79 -27.93 -1.18
C SER A 357 27.56 -28.56 -2.56
N GLN A 358 27.82 -29.88 -2.65
CA GLN A 358 27.68 -30.68 -3.87
C GLN A 358 26.36 -31.47 -3.93
N HIS A 359 25.38 -31.21 -3.06
CA HIS A 359 24.06 -31.87 -3.04
C HIS A 359 24.14 -33.41 -3.02
N VAL A 360 25.06 -33.97 -2.25
CA VAL A 360 25.08 -35.40 -1.97
C VAL A 360 23.82 -35.79 -1.19
N ASN A 361 23.22 -36.95 -1.50
CA ASN A 361 22.02 -37.42 -0.82
C ASN A 361 22.24 -37.54 0.69
N LEU A 362 21.44 -36.82 1.48
CA LEU A 362 21.51 -36.75 2.93
C LEU A 362 21.30 -38.12 3.60
N ASP A 363 20.48 -38.99 3.00
CA ASP A 363 20.19 -40.33 3.53
C ASP A 363 21.43 -41.25 3.56
N LEU A 364 22.47 -40.92 2.78
CA LEU A 364 23.71 -41.68 2.69
C LEU A 364 24.78 -41.17 3.67
N LEU A 365 24.60 -39.97 4.23
CA LEU A 365 25.63 -39.28 5.00
C LEU A 365 25.49 -39.57 6.49
N HIS A 366 26.64 -39.76 7.16
CA HIS A 366 26.67 -39.94 8.60
C HIS A 366 27.81 -39.15 9.25
N PRO A 367 27.59 -38.40 10.35
CA PRO A 367 28.61 -37.52 10.95
C PRO A 367 29.92 -38.21 11.39
N LEU A 368 29.88 -39.51 11.65
CA LEU A 368 31.06 -40.26 12.08
C LEU A 368 31.80 -40.96 10.92
N HIS A 369 31.21 -41.03 9.72
CA HIS A 369 31.78 -41.80 8.62
C HIS A 369 32.71 -40.95 7.75
N THR A 370 34.00 -40.91 8.08
CA THR A 370 34.99 -40.07 7.38
C THR A 370 35.15 -40.43 5.90
N LEU A 371 35.72 -41.59 5.58
CA LEU A 371 35.99 -41.95 4.18
C LEU A 371 34.73 -42.35 3.39
N ARG A 372 33.67 -42.83 4.07
CA ARG A 372 32.42 -43.19 3.40
C ARG A 372 31.73 -41.96 2.82
N ASN A 373 31.63 -40.89 3.59
CA ASN A 373 31.06 -39.63 3.11
C ASN A 373 31.89 -39.06 1.95
N LEU A 374 33.23 -39.14 2.05
CA LEU A 374 34.12 -38.75 0.96
C LEU A 374 33.90 -39.59 -0.30
N MET A 375 33.71 -40.91 -0.16
CA MET A 375 33.41 -41.80 -1.28
C MET A 375 32.10 -41.43 -1.98
N TYR A 376 31.06 -41.04 -1.23
CA TYR A 376 29.81 -40.55 -1.81
C TYR A 376 29.98 -39.18 -2.50
N LEU A 377 30.75 -38.27 -1.91
CA LEU A 377 31.07 -36.97 -2.51
C LEU A 377 31.73 -37.12 -3.88
N VAL A 378 32.75 -37.97 -3.97
CA VAL A 378 33.57 -38.12 -5.19
C VAL A 378 33.07 -39.22 -6.13
N SER A 379 31.91 -39.82 -5.84
CA SER A 379 31.33 -40.87 -6.67
C SER A 379 31.07 -40.35 -8.09
N PRO A 380 31.38 -41.12 -9.14
CA PRO A 380 31.04 -40.77 -10.51
C PRO A 380 29.53 -40.65 -10.74
N ASP A 381 28.71 -41.21 -9.85
CA ASP A 381 27.24 -41.17 -9.93
C ASP A 381 26.64 -39.86 -9.38
N THR A 382 27.44 -39.02 -8.70
CA THR A 382 26.97 -37.77 -8.11
C THR A 382 26.78 -36.71 -9.20
N GLU A 383 25.55 -36.47 -9.66
CA GLU A 383 25.27 -35.56 -10.79
C GLU A 383 25.73 -34.11 -10.56
N SER A 384 25.62 -33.62 -9.31
CA SER A 384 25.89 -32.25 -8.92
C SER A 384 27.35 -31.93 -8.56
N LEU A 385 28.26 -32.89 -8.70
CA LEU A 385 29.68 -32.69 -8.41
C LEU A 385 30.28 -31.61 -9.33
N GLY A 386 30.95 -30.62 -8.73
CA GLY A 386 31.54 -29.46 -9.42
C GLY A 386 30.64 -28.22 -9.43
N ARG A 387 29.39 -28.35 -8.95
CA ARG A 387 28.40 -27.28 -8.92
C ARG A 387 28.92 -26.03 -8.22
N SER A 388 28.57 -24.87 -8.78
CA SER A 388 28.69 -23.56 -8.15
C SER A 388 27.31 -23.07 -7.72
N GLY A 389 27.23 -22.40 -6.57
CA GLY A 389 26.03 -21.70 -6.14
C GLY A 389 25.62 -21.99 -4.70
N PRO A 390 24.59 -21.27 -4.21
CA PRO A 390 24.15 -21.37 -2.82
C PRO A 390 23.68 -22.77 -2.48
N PHE A 391 23.87 -23.21 -1.25
CA PHE A 391 23.35 -24.47 -0.72
C PHE A 391 22.82 -24.24 0.70
N GLU A 392 21.95 -25.12 1.14
CA GLU A 392 21.36 -25.07 2.47
C GLU A 392 21.95 -26.19 3.33
N LEU A 393 22.22 -25.87 4.59
CA LEU A 393 22.61 -26.84 5.60
C LEU A 393 21.35 -27.28 6.35
N SER A 394 21.15 -28.59 6.52
CA SER A 394 20.07 -29.09 7.37
C SER A 394 20.42 -28.86 8.85
N ALA A 395 19.55 -28.16 9.58
CA ALA A 395 19.73 -27.85 10.99
C ALA A 395 19.94 -29.12 11.84
N ASP A 396 19.23 -30.21 11.52
CA ASP A 396 19.32 -31.49 12.25
C ASP A 396 20.72 -32.13 12.14
N LEU A 397 21.43 -31.87 11.05
CA LEU A 397 22.75 -32.43 10.79
C LEU A 397 23.87 -31.51 11.27
N GLU A 398 23.62 -30.20 11.33
CA GLU A 398 24.46 -29.21 12.03
C GLU A 398 24.50 -29.50 13.53
N ASP A 399 23.35 -29.76 14.16
CA ASP A 399 23.27 -30.20 15.57
C ASP A 399 24.03 -31.52 15.79
N SER A 400 23.93 -32.46 14.84
CA SER A 400 24.65 -33.73 14.91
C SER A 400 26.17 -33.59 14.77
N MET A 401 26.67 -32.47 14.23
CA MET A 401 28.09 -32.12 14.13
C MET A 401 28.61 -31.41 15.39
N GLU A 402 27.75 -30.77 16.17
CA GLU A 402 28.12 -29.97 17.35
C GLU A 402 28.19 -30.82 18.65
N PHE A 403 27.43 -31.92 18.74
CA PHE A 403 27.29 -32.72 19.97
C PHE A 403 28.34 -33.83 20.21
N VAL A 404 29.41 -33.93 19.41
CA VAL A 404 30.40 -35.03 19.51
C VAL A 404 31.60 -34.67 20.41
N ASP A 405 31.37 -34.00 21.54
CA ASP A 405 32.40 -33.81 22.58
C ASP A 405 32.08 -34.69 23.81
N PRO A 406 32.60 -35.94 23.88
CA PRO A 406 32.23 -36.90 24.92
C PRO A 406 33.01 -36.66 26.24
N GLY A 407 33.43 -35.42 26.52
CA GLY A 407 34.30 -35.08 27.65
C GLY A 407 33.77 -34.00 28.60
N GLY A 408 32.63 -33.38 28.31
CA GLY A 408 32.08 -32.30 29.14
C GLY A 408 31.49 -32.74 30.49
N ALA A 409 31.35 -34.04 30.72
CA ALA A 409 30.78 -34.59 31.95
C ALA A 409 31.80 -35.51 32.65
N GLY A 410 32.72 -34.91 33.39
CA GLY A 410 33.53 -35.58 34.41
C GLY A 410 34.80 -36.26 33.90
N ASP A 411 35.93 -35.56 34.00
CA ASP A 411 37.10 -36.09 34.71
C ASP A 411 38.12 -34.95 34.91
N THR A 412 38.31 -34.64 36.19
CA THR A 412 39.30 -33.74 36.77
C THR A 412 40.70 -34.34 36.64
N ASP A 413 41.71 -33.48 36.48
CA ASP A 413 43.16 -33.73 36.54
C ASP A 413 43.82 -34.53 35.40
N GLU A 414 44.48 -33.79 34.50
CA GLU A 414 45.95 -33.85 34.47
C GLU A 414 46.51 -32.49 34.00
N SER A 415 47.23 -31.87 34.92
CA SER A 415 48.02 -30.64 34.72
C SER A 415 49.10 -30.88 33.68
N GLY A 416 49.05 -30.09 32.61
CA GLY A 416 50.07 -30.02 31.57
C GLY A 416 49.85 -28.75 30.77
N ASP A 417 50.54 -27.69 31.19
CA ASP A 417 50.56 -26.38 30.54
C ASP A 417 51.06 -26.56 29.10
N GLU A 418 50.13 -26.60 28.14
CA GLU A 418 50.44 -26.63 26.72
C GLU A 418 49.60 -25.54 26.08
N TYR A 419 50.27 -24.47 25.64
CA TYR A 419 49.68 -23.37 24.89
C TYR A 419 48.83 -23.94 23.75
N VAL A 420 47.51 -23.97 23.95
CA VAL A 420 46.57 -23.99 22.85
C VAL A 420 46.82 -22.66 22.15
N SER A 421 47.45 -22.70 20.98
CA SER A 421 47.46 -21.55 20.07
C SER A 421 46.02 -21.33 19.63
N ASP A 422 45.26 -20.65 20.49
CA ASP A 422 43.90 -20.21 20.25
C ASP A 422 43.98 -19.03 19.28
N GLU A 423 44.33 -19.33 18.03
CA GLU A 423 44.23 -18.41 16.91
C GLU A 423 42.81 -18.47 16.30
N GLU A 424 41.81 -18.78 17.13
CA GLU A 424 40.38 -18.73 16.82
C GLU A 424 39.67 -17.67 17.69
N THR A 425 40.18 -16.43 17.77
CA THR A 425 39.36 -15.26 18.19
C THR A 425 39.98 -13.89 17.86
N ASP A 426 40.58 -13.71 16.68
CA ASP A 426 40.79 -12.36 16.13
C ASP A 426 40.09 -12.21 14.77
N LEU A 427 38.80 -12.50 14.75
CA LEU A 427 37.90 -11.82 13.82
C LEU A 427 37.49 -10.54 14.53
N GLY A 428 38.34 -9.54 14.37
CA GLY A 428 38.09 -8.18 14.81
C GLY A 428 36.67 -7.75 14.52
N THR A 429 36.12 -7.05 15.50
CA THR A 429 34.85 -6.32 15.60
C THR A 429 34.58 -5.31 14.46
N ASP A 430 35.20 -5.49 13.31
CA ASP A 430 35.26 -4.55 12.19
C ASP A 430 34.22 -4.84 11.09
N TRP A 431 33.49 -5.96 11.18
CA TRP A 431 32.37 -6.25 10.26
C TRP A 431 31.11 -5.42 10.56
N GLU A 432 31.00 -4.79 11.75
CA GLU A 432 29.87 -3.92 12.10
C GLU A 432 30.12 -2.43 11.79
N ASN A 433 31.36 -2.05 11.45
CA ASN A 433 31.72 -0.67 11.14
C ASN A 433 31.98 -0.48 9.64
N LEU A 434 30.95 -0.69 8.82
CA LEU A 434 30.97 -0.15 7.46
C LEU A 434 30.97 1.39 7.54
N PRO A 435 31.94 2.09 6.94
CA PRO A 435 31.86 3.54 6.81
C PRO A 435 30.58 3.87 6.05
N SER A 436 29.70 4.65 6.68
CA SER A 436 28.45 5.12 6.06
C SER A 436 28.76 5.62 4.65
N PRO A 437 28.09 5.10 3.60
CA PRO A 437 28.45 5.43 2.24
C PRO A 437 28.19 6.93 2.07
N ARG A 438 29.27 7.71 2.02
CA ARG A 438 29.20 9.06 1.49
C ARG A 438 28.77 8.88 0.05
N PHE A 439 27.52 9.25 -0.21
CA PHE A 439 26.91 9.30 -1.53
C PHE A 439 27.97 9.76 -2.53
N CYS A 440 28.23 8.93 -3.54
CA CYS A 440 28.95 9.38 -4.72
C CYS A 440 28.14 10.52 -5.33
N ASP A 441 28.62 11.75 -5.13
CA ASP A 441 28.11 12.93 -5.83
C ASP A 441 28.25 12.69 -7.33
N ILE A 442 27.10 12.59 -8.00
CA ILE A 442 27.02 12.49 -9.45
C ILE A 442 27.54 13.82 -10.02
N PRO A 443 28.58 13.82 -10.87
CA PRO A 443 29.16 15.06 -11.37
C PRO A 443 28.23 15.70 -12.40
N SER A 444 27.57 16.79 -12.02
CA SER A 444 27.02 17.78 -12.94
C SER A 444 27.83 19.07 -12.80
N GLN A 445 28.73 19.31 -13.75
CA GLN A 445 29.38 20.61 -13.98
C GLN A 445 28.42 21.61 -14.67
N PRO A 446 28.72 22.94 -14.77
CA PRO A 446 29.98 23.63 -14.48
C PRO A 446 29.89 24.94 -13.65
N GLN A 447 31.05 25.33 -13.09
CA GLN A 447 31.57 26.69 -12.85
C GLN A 447 30.81 27.67 -11.93
N GLU A 448 31.44 28.05 -10.80
CA GLU A 448 32.03 29.39 -10.68
C GLU A 448 33.03 29.45 -9.51
N THR A 449 34.18 30.02 -9.83
CA THR A 449 35.26 30.43 -8.94
C THR A 449 34.76 31.32 -7.81
N LEU A 450 35.23 31.09 -6.58
CA LEU A 450 35.70 32.14 -5.68
C LEU A 450 36.56 31.54 -4.56
N GLN A 451 37.72 32.17 -4.37
CA GLN A 451 38.75 31.91 -3.38
C GLN A 451 38.23 32.11 -1.95
N SER A 452 38.75 31.34 -0.98
CA SER A 452 39.32 31.89 0.26
C SER A 452 40.02 30.77 1.07
N GLU A 453 41.32 30.94 1.23
CA GLU A 453 42.16 30.27 2.23
C GLU A 453 41.81 30.76 3.64
N SER A 454 41.81 29.87 4.64
CA SER A 454 42.52 30.13 5.92
C SER A 454 42.40 28.97 6.92
N ALA A 455 43.59 28.56 7.38
CA ALA A 455 43.99 28.19 8.73
C ALA A 455 43.47 26.90 9.41
N GLN A 456 44.46 26.03 9.63
CA GLN A 456 44.54 24.98 10.64
C GLN A 456 44.32 25.51 12.08
N LEU A 457 43.82 24.68 12.99
CA LEU A 457 44.49 24.25 14.25
C LEU A 457 43.53 23.57 15.26
N THR A 458 43.89 22.33 15.63
CA THR A 458 43.86 21.66 16.95
C THR A 458 42.67 21.72 17.93
N LEU A 459 42.20 20.49 18.26
CA LEU A 459 41.57 19.97 19.49
C LEU A 459 42.25 20.43 20.82
N PRO A 460 41.57 20.43 22.00
CA PRO A 460 41.26 19.18 22.72
C PRO A 460 39.95 19.08 23.55
N ILE A 461 39.77 17.85 24.02
CA ILE A 461 38.71 17.14 24.77
C ILE A 461 38.42 17.74 26.17
N ALA A 462 37.15 17.77 26.60
CA ALA A 462 36.67 17.21 27.89
C ALA A 462 35.15 17.38 28.14
N SER A 463 34.53 16.26 28.55
CA SER A 463 33.40 16.10 29.50
C SER A 463 32.12 16.94 29.33
N SER A 464 31.03 16.30 28.90
CA SER A 464 29.67 16.80 29.08
C SER A 464 28.90 15.93 30.08
N SER A 465 28.49 16.54 31.20
CA SER A 465 27.43 16.04 32.07
C SER A 465 26.21 16.97 31.96
N ALA A 466 25.04 16.35 31.79
CA ALA A 466 23.71 16.81 32.19
C ALA A 466 23.03 18.00 31.49
N GLY A 467 21.76 17.75 31.12
CA GLY A 467 20.72 18.73 30.80
C GLY A 467 20.58 19.00 29.30
N GLY A 468 19.44 18.84 28.63
CA GLY A 468 18.06 18.66 29.03
C GLY A 468 17.16 19.10 27.85
N MET A 469 15.88 18.75 27.91
CA MET A 469 14.75 19.33 27.16
C MET A 469 14.51 18.88 25.70
N ILE A 470 13.60 17.91 25.57
CA ILE A 470 12.27 18.03 24.95
C ILE A 470 12.03 19.29 24.08
N SER A 471 11.73 19.10 22.79
CA SER A 471 10.75 19.85 21.95
C SER A 471 10.81 19.29 20.52
N SER A 472 9.84 18.48 20.08
CA SER A 472 8.60 18.92 19.40
C SER A 472 8.82 19.97 18.30
N ALA A 473 8.79 19.52 17.03
CA ALA A 473 8.27 20.30 15.91
C ALA A 473 7.87 19.35 14.77
N ALA A 474 6.56 19.16 14.63
CA ALA A 474 5.92 18.71 13.40
C ALA A 474 5.79 19.88 12.43
N ALA A 475 6.05 19.65 11.14
CA ALA A 475 5.59 20.38 9.94
C ALA A 475 6.58 20.04 8.80
N SER A 476 6.22 19.61 7.59
CA SER A 476 4.95 19.66 6.87
C SER A 476 4.95 18.56 5.81
N VAL A 477 3.85 17.80 5.72
CA VAL A 477 3.45 17.14 4.47
C VAL A 477 2.01 17.50 4.21
N THR A 478 1.80 17.91 2.97
CA THR A 478 0.61 18.51 2.37
C THR A 478 -0.64 17.63 2.42
N SER A 479 -1.79 18.24 2.68
CA SER A 479 -3.08 17.79 2.13
C SER A 479 -4.05 18.97 2.09
N TRP A 480 -4.17 19.57 0.91
CA TRP A 480 -5.12 20.62 0.59
C TRP A 480 -6.33 20.01 -0.14
N LEU A 481 -7.50 20.38 0.36
CA LEU A 481 -8.85 20.29 -0.23
C LEU A 481 -9.54 18.92 -0.35
N LYS A 482 -10.49 18.70 0.57
CA LYS A 482 -11.77 18.08 0.24
C LYS A 482 -12.94 18.80 0.94
N ALA A 483 -13.77 19.40 0.09
CA ALA A 483 -15.22 19.61 0.19
C ALA A 483 -15.81 20.37 1.41
N TYR A 484 -16.22 21.61 1.14
CA TYR A 484 -17.32 22.30 1.81
C TYR A 484 -18.66 21.81 1.25
N THR A 485 -19.49 21.16 2.09
CA THR A 485 -20.96 21.28 2.04
C THR A 485 -21.56 20.94 3.40
N GLY A 486 -22.32 21.88 3.97
CA GLY A 486 -23.50 21.59 4.80
C GLY A 486 -23.38 21.88 6.30
N HIS A 487 -23.88 23.03 6.76
CA HIS A 487 -25.17 23.11 7.47
C HIS A 487 -25.53 24.53 7.91
N ASN A 488 -26.85 24.76 7.90
CA ASN A 488 -27.68 25.82 8.50
C ASN A 488 -27.89 27.12 7.72
#